data_AF-A0A952EXU8-F1
#
_entry.id   AF-A0A952EXU8-F1
#
_cell.length_a   1.000
_cell.length_b   1.000
_cell.length_c   1.000
_cell.angle_alpha   90.00
_cell.angle_beta   90.00
_cell.angle_gamma   90.00
#
_symmetry.space_group_name_H-M   'P 1'
#
loop_
_entity.id
_entity.type
_entity.pdbx_description
1 polymer ?
#
loop_
_entity_poly.entity_id
_entity_poly.type
_entity_poly.pdbx_seq_one_letter_code
_entity_poly.pdbx_strand_id
1 'polypeptide(L)'
;MTPRSSDKEVLVVVGTGGMGLSTARRVGAGRVIVLADISQTGLKAATEVLSADGHHVVTQQVDVTSRASVAAVADVAASAGRVTAVVHTAGLSPQQASADKVLAVDLLGVALTLEEFGRVIEPGGAAVVITSMAAHIQPALDPDVQRQLAETPTDELLNLDVCKAITDSRLAYPFAKRANQIRVAA
;
A
#
# COMPACT_ATOMS: atom_id res chain seq x y z
N MET A 1 23.64 26.59 1.76
CA MET A 1 22.80 26.32 0.58
C MET A 1 21.64 25.45 1.07
N THR A 2 20.45 26.01 1.23
CA THR A 2 19.27 25.24 1.65
C THR A 2 18.91 24.29 0.52
N PRO A 3 18.76 22.97 0.74
CA PRO A 3 18.37 22.05 -0.32
C PRO A 3 17.04 22.51 -0.91
N ARG A 4 16.93 22.57 -2.24
CA ARG A 4 15.62 22.73 -2.90
C ARG A 4 14.77 21.50 -2.52
N SER A 5 13.46 21.66 -2.38
CA SER A 5 12.56 20.56 -2.01
C SER A 5 12.71 19.33 -2.91
N SER A 6 13.12 19.52 -4.18
CA SER A 6 13.34 18.49 -5.18
C SER A 6 14.44 17.46 -4.88
N ASP A 7 15.41 17.75 -3.99
CA ASP A 7 16.54 16.82 -3.73
C ASP A 7 16.29 15.87 -2.55
N LYS A 8 15.24 16.12 -1.75
CA LYS A 8 14.98 15.34 -0.55
C LYS A 8 14.41 13.97 -0.90
N GLU A 9 14.88 12.95 -0.19
CA GLU A 9 14.28 11.61 -0.27
C GLU A 9 12.89 11.62 0.36
N VAL A 10 11.96 10.93 -0.27
CA VAL A 10 10.58 10.75 0.16
C VAL A 10 10.37 9.29 0.57
N LEU A 11 9.84 9.12 1.78
CA LEU A 11 9.25 7.89 2.28
C LEU A 11 7.73 8.03 2.22
N VAL A 12 7.07 7.12 1.52
CA VAL A 12 5.61 7.04 1.49
C VAL A 12 5.16 5.90 2.41
N VAL A 13 4.17 6.17 3.25
CA VAL A 13 3.52 5.14 4.07
C VAL A 13 2.02 5.17 3.82
N VAL A 14 1.50 4.11 3.20
CA VAL A 14 0.07 3.91 2.96
C VAL A 14 -0.49 3.06 4.10
N GLY A 15 -1.43 3.63 4.86
CA GLY A 15 -1.91 3.12 6.15
C GLY A 15 -1.11 3.68 7.32
N THR A 16 -1.78 4.37 8.24
CA THR A 16 -1.22 5.05 9.42
C THR A 16 -1.50 4.31 10.73
N GLY A 17 -1.97 3.05 10.65
CA GLY A 17 -2.08 2.17 11.79
C GLY A 17 -0.73 1.89 12.47
N GLY A 18 -0.73 1.07 13.53
CA GLY A 18 0.46 0.89 14.39
C GLY A 18 1.76 0.52 13.64
N MET A 19 1.67 -0.33 12.62
CA MET A 19 2.81 -0.68 11.76
C MET A 19 3.26 0.50 10.88
N GLY A 20 2.32 1.23 10.27
CA GLY A 20 2.61 2.38 9.43
C GLY A 20 3.28 3.51 10.21
N LEU A 21 2.72 3.89 11.37
CA LEU A 21 3.31 4.93 12.23
C LEU A 21 4.70 4.53 12.72
N SER A 22 4.86 3.29 13.16
CA SER A 22 6.15 2.78 13.65
C SER A 22 7.21 2.74 12.53
N THR A 23 6.80 2.39 11.31
CA THR A 23 7.67 2.40 10.13
C THR A 23 8.08 3.83 9.80
N ALA A 24 7.13 4.76 9.68
CA ALA A 24 7.39 6.17 9.42
C ALA A 24 8.40 6.76 10.41
N ARG A 25 8.20 6.52 11.71
CA ARG A 25 9.11 6.96 12.77
C ARG A 25 10.50 6.33 12.65
N ARG A 26 10.58 5.04 12.33
CA ARG A 26 11.86 4.29 12.30
C ARG A 26 12.72 4.63 11.09
N VAL A 27 12.13 4.77 9.91
CA VAL A 27 12.88 4.90 8.64
C VAL A 27 12.68 6.24 7.93
N GLY A 28 11.93 7.17 8.53
CA GLY A 28 11.67 8.50 7.97
C GLY A 28 12.66 9.59 8.37
N ALA A 29 13.71 9.28 9.15
CA ALA A 29 14.72 10.26 9.54
C ALA A 29 15.46 10.82 8.31
N GLY A 30 15.56 12.15 8.22
CA GLY A 30 16.20 12.84 7.08
C GLY A 30 15.38 12.85 5.78
N ARG A 31 14.18 12.26 5.78
CA ARG A 31 13.28 12.17 4.63
C ARG A 31 12.04 13.06 4.80
N VAL A 32 11.39 13.37 3.69
CA VAL A 32 9.98 13.81 3.72
C VAL A 32 9.12 12.55 3.87
N ILE A 33 8.23 12.54 4.86
CA ILE A 33 7.29 11.44 5.06
C ILE A 33 5.95 11.84 4.46
N VAL A 34 5.49 11.11 3.46
CA VAL A 34 4.12 11.22 2.93
C VAL A 34 3.28 10.14 3.59
N LEU A 35 2.38 10.54 4.48
CA LEU A 35 1.40 9.64 5.06
C LEU A 35 0.12 9.64 4.23
N ALA A 36 -0.38 8.45 3.91
CA ALA A 36 -1.64 8.29 3.24
C ALA A 36 -2.54 7.33 4.00
N ASP A 37 -3.78 7.72 4.27
CA ASP A 37 -4.77 6.88 4.95
C ASP A 37 -6.19 7.28 4.51
N ILE A 38 -7.14 6.36 4.64
CA ILE A 38 -8.56 6.66 4.46
C ILE A 38 -9.10 7.52 5.61
N SER A 39 -8.51 7.39 6.81
CA SER A 39 -8.88 8.10 8.03
C SER A 39 -8.14 9.43 8.15
N GLN A 40 -8.86 10.54 7.96
CA GLN A 40 -8.32 11.88 8.24
C GLN A 40 -7.90 12.04 9.71
N THR A 41 -8.65 11.45 10.63
CA THR A 41 -8.29 11.45 12.06
C THR A 41 -6.99 10.69 12.31
N GLY A 42 -6.79 9.55 11.64
CA GLY A 42 -5.55 8.78 11.69
C GLY A 42 -4.36 9.60 11.17
N LEU A 43 -4.53 10.25 10.02
CA LEU A 43 -3.52 11.15 9.45
C LEU A 43 -3.14 12.28 10.40
N LYS A 44 -4.13 12.94 11.00
CA LYS A 44 -3.89 14.04 11.95
C LYS A 44 -3.10 13.55 13.16
N ALA A 45 -3.53 12.46 13.79
CA ALA A 45 -2.86 11.90 14.97
C ALA A 45 -1.43 11.45 14.66
N ALA A 46 -1.21 10.75 13.53
CA ALA A 46 0.12 10.32 13.12
C ALA A 46 1.04 11.52 12.81
N THR A 47 0.50 12.57 12.18
CA THR A 47 1.24 13.80 11.87
C THR A 47 1.66 14.55 13.13
N GLU A 48 0.77 14.70 14.11
CA GLU A 48 1.08 15.32 15.39
C GLU A 48 2.24 14.60 16.09
N VAL A 49 2.17 13.27 16.15
CA VAL A 49 3.20 12.43 16.77
C VAL A 49 4.54 12.56 16.04
N LEU A 50 4.58 12.35 14.72
CA LEU A 50 5.83 12.37 13.96
C LEU A 50 6.44 13.77 13.86
N SER A 51 5.62 14.82 13.79
CA SER A 51 6.12 16.19 13.76
C SER A 51 6.73 16.58 15.11
N ALA A 52 6.16 16.11 16.23
CA ALA A 52 6.75 16.29 17.55
C ALA A 52 8.10 15.58 17.70
N ASP A 53 8.30 14.47 16.99
CA ASP A 53 9.60 13.78 16.89
C ASP A 53 10.59 14.47 15.92
N GLY A 54 10.18 15.56 15.26
CA GLY A 54 11.02 16.34 14.34
C GLY A 54 10.98 15.89 12.88
N HIS A 55 10.08 14.99 12.49
CA HIS A 55 9.92 14.60 11.09
C HIS A 55 9.22 15.68 10.27
N HIS A 56 9.57 15.77 8.98
CA HIS A 56 8.80 16.56 8.02
C HIS A 56 7.71 15.68 7.38
N VAL A 57 6.46 15.97 7.72
CA VAL A 57 5.31 15.14 7.32
C VAL A 57 4.41 15.91 6.36
N VAL A 58 4.02 15.24 5.27
CA VAL A 58 2.96 15.63 4.35
C VAL A 58 1.88 14.56 4.44
N THR A 59 0.61 14.96 4.37
CA THR A 59 -0.51 14.02 4.41
C THR A 59 -1.35 14.12 3.14
N GLN A 60 -1.87 12.98 2.70
CA GLN A 60 -2.84 12.90 1.62
C GLN A 60 -3.88 11.83 1.95
N GLN A 61 -5.17 12.18 1.97
CA GLN A 61 -6.20 11.16 2.16
C GLN A 61 -6.23 10.23 0.94
N VAL A 62 -6.37 8.92 1.19
CA VAL A 62 -6.43 7.91 0.15
C VAL A 62 -7.51 6.87 0.42
N ASP A 63 -8.34 6.60 -0.57
CA ASP A 63 -9.04 5.33 -0.70
C ASP A 63 -8.23 4.43 -1.64
N VAL A 64 -7.55 3.43 -1.08
CA VAL A 64 -6.69 2.54 -1.87
C VAL A 64 -7.45 1.75 -2.93
N THR A 65 -8.79 1.65 -2.82
CA THR A 65 -9.62 0.97 -3.82
C THR A 65 -9.91 1.82 -5.06
N SER A 66 -9.49 3.10 -5.06
CA SER A 66 -9.66 4.03 -6.17
C SER A 66 -8.31 4.35 -6.82
N ARG A 67 -8.13 3.97 -8.08
CA ARG A 67 -6.92 4.27 -8.85
C ARG A 67 -6.57 5.77 -8.83
N ALA A 68 -7.55 6.62 -9.11
CA ALA A 68 -7.36 8.07 -9.11
C ALA A 68 -6.93 8.59 -7.73
N SER A 69 -7.46 8.00 -6.65
CA SER A 69 -7.04 8.36 -5.30
C SER A 69 -5.60 7.96 -5.00
N VAL A 70 -5.16 6.78 -5.45
CA VAL A 70 -3.78 6.31 -5.27
C VAL A 70 -2.80 7.12 -6.12
N ALA A 71 -3.17 7.41 -7.38
CA ALA A 71 -2.39 8.25 -8.28
C ALA A 71 -2.16 9.66 -7.68
N ALA A 72 -3.18 10.25 -7.04
CA ALA A 72 -3.03 11.53 -6.37
C ALA A 72 -1.99 11.50 -5.23
N VAL A 73 -1.87 10.39 -4.47
CA VAL A 73 -0.80 10.24 -3.47
C VAL A 73 0.56 10.13 -4.13
N ALA A 74 0.66 9.38 -5.23
CA ALA A 74 1.91 9.24 -5.98
C ALA A 74 2.38 10.59 -6.53
N ASP A 75 1.47 11.40 -7.08
CA ASP A 75 1.76 12.75 -7.57
C ASP A 75 2.20 13.69 -6.44
N VAL A 76 1.51 13.65 -5.28
CA VAL A 76 1.91 14.41 -4.08
C VAL A 76 3.32 13.99 -3.65
N ALA A 77 3.60 12.69 -3.60
CA ALA A 77 4.92 12.18 -3.22
C ALA A 77 6.03 12.61 -4.18
N ALA A 78 5.78 12.53 -5.50
CA ALA A 78 6.72 13.00 -6.51
C ALA A 78 6.95 14.52 -6.44
N SER A 79 5.92 15.30 -6.10
CA SER A 79 6.05 16.75 -5.91
C SER A 79 6.86 17.11 -4.65
N ALA A 80 6.88 16.22 -3.65
CA ALA A 80 7.58 16.42 -2.38
C ALA A 80 9.08 16.11 -2.45
N GLY A 81 9.54 15.40 -3.49
CA GLY A 81 10.93 15.05 -3.71
C GLY A 81 11.11 13.69 -4.39
N ARG A 82 12.27 13.08 -4.16
CA ARG A 82 12.70 11.81 -4.76
C ARG A 82 12.05 10.63 -4.05
N VAL A 83 11.08 9.97 -4.67
CA VAL A 83 10.41 8.80 -4.07
C VAL A 83 11.37 7.62 -4.03
N THR A 84 11.90 7.32 -2.84
CA THR A 84 12.92 6.26 -2.64
C THR A 84 12.39 5.05 -1.88
N ALA A 85 11.31 5.23 -1.11
CA ALA A 85 10.71 4.15 -0.34
C ALA A 85 9.19 4.28 -0.30
N VAL A 86 8.48 3.18 -0.54
CA VAL A 86 7.04 3.07 -0.38
C VAL A 86 6.75 1.89 0.55
N VAL A 87 5.96 2.11 1.59
CA VAL A 87 5.53 1.05 2.51
C VAL A 87 4.02 0.99 2.54
N HIS A 88 3.44 -0.09 2.02
CA HIS A 88 2.02 -0.34 2.06
C HIS A 88 1.68 -1.20 3.28
N THR A 89 1.05 -0.58 4.28
CA THR A 89 0.58 -1.24 5.51
C THR A 89 -0.95 -1.27 5.61
N ALA A 90 -1.65 -0.55 4.74
CA ALA A 90 -3.10 -0.58 4.67
C ALA A 90 -3.60 -2.00 4.39
N GLY A 91 -4.69 -2.36 5.04
CA GLY A 91 -5.28 -3.68 4.95
C GLY A 91 -6.36 -3.88 6.00
N LEU A 92 -7.22 -4.87 5.77
CA LEU A 92 -8.33 -5.23 6.62
C LEU A 92 -8.17 -6.66 7.10
N SER A 93 -8.49 -6.92 8.36
CA SER A 93 -8.62 -8.28 8.88
C SER A 93 -9.96 -8.91 8.45
N PRO A 94 -10.07 -10.25 8.45
CA PRO A 94 -11.33 -10.93 8.13
C PRO A 94 -12.52 -10.50 8.97
N GLN A 95 -12.28 -10.05 10.21
CA GLN A 95 -13.32 -9.64 11.16
C GLN A 95 -13.79 -8.20 10.93
N GLN A 96 -13.04 -7.41 10.15
CA GLN A 96 -13.32 -5.99 9.96
C GLN A 96 -14.28 -5.73 8.79
N ALA A 97 -14.37 -6.62 7.80
CA ALA A 97 -15.13 -6.36 6.59
C ALA A 97 -15.59 -7.63 5.85
N SER A 98 -16.47 -7.44 4.86
CA SER A 98 -16.92 -8.49 3.94
C SER A 98 -15.78 -8.98 3.03
N ALA A 99 -15.96 -10.16 2.43
CA ALA A 99 -15.01 -10.71 1.46
C ALA A 99 -14.69 -9.72 0.32
N ASP A 100 -15.70 -9.12 -0.28
CA ASP A 100 -15.55 -8.15 -1.37
C ASP A 100 -14.69 -6.95 -0.93
N LYS A 101 -14.93 -6.43 0.28
CA LYS A 101 -14.17 -5.27 0.77
C LYS A 101 -12.73 -5.66 1.14
N VAL A 102 -12.52 -6.87 1.66
CA VAL A 102 -11.16 -7.41 1.88
C VAL A 102 -10.44 -7.57 0.54
N LEU A 103 -11.04 -8.16 -0.50
CA LEU A 103 -10.41 -8.25 -1.82
C LEU A 103 -10.13 -6.87 -2.42
N ALA A 104 -11.07 -5.92 -2.29
CA ALA A 104 -10.89 -4.57 -2.81
C ALA A 104 -9.70 -3.85 -2.13
N VAL A 105 -9.57 -3.93 -0.81
CA VAL A 105 -8.50 -3.23 -0.08
C VAL A 105 -7.18 -4.01 -0.15
N ASP A 106 -7.20 -5.29 0.18
CA ASP A 106 -6.00 -6.08 0.43
C ASP A 106 -5.40 -6.69 -0.84
N LEU A 107 -6.15 -6.80 -1.93
CA LEU A 107 -5.64 -7.23 -3.25
C LEU A 107 -5.60 -6.07 -4.23
N LEU A 108 -6.76 -5.51 -4.60
CA LEU A 108 -6.81 -4.44 -5.61
C LEU A 108 -6.04 -3.21 -5.13
N GLY A 109 -6.22 -2.78 -3.88
CA GLY A 109 -5.54 -1.60 -3.35
C GLY A 109 -4.03 -1.72 -3.28
N VAL A 110 -3.51 -2.92 -3.01
CA VAL A 110 -2.07 -3.21 -3.09
C VAL A 110 -1.59 -3.13 -4.54
N ALA A 111 -2.31 -3.77 -5.47
CA ALA A 111 -1.95 -3.77 -6.88
C ALA A 111 -1.93 -2.35 -7.48
N LEU A 112 -2.95 -1.53 -7.16
CA LEU A 112 -2.99 -0.12 -7.56
C LEU A 112 -1.82 0.67 -6.95
N THR A 113 -1.49 0.43 -5.69
CA THR A 113 -0.33 1.07 -5.05
C THR A 113 0.96 0.73 -5.78
N LEU A 114 1.20 -0.55 -6.09
CA LEU A 114 2.41 -0.97 -6.80
C LEU A 114 2.51 -0.34 -8.19
N GLU A 115 1.41 -0.29 -8.93
CA GLU A 115 1.38 0.26 -10.29
C GLU A 115 1.60 1.78 -10.30
N GLU A 116 0.84 2.54 -9.49
CA GLU A 116 0.92 3.99 -9.46
C GLU A 116 2.25 4.48 -8.88
N PHE A 117 2.78 3.83 -7.85
CA PHE A 117 4.11 4.18 -7.33
C PHE A 117 5.25 3.69 -8.21
N GLY A 118 5.06 2.61 -8.98
CA GLY A 118 6.02 2.16 -9.99
C GLY A 118 6.32 3.23 -11.05
N ARG A 119 5.37 4.14 -11.31
CA ARG A 119 5.57 5.28 -12.22
C ARG A 119 6.49 6.37 -11.68
N VAL A 120 6.58 6.53 -10.35
CA VAL A 120 7.25 7.69 -9.71
C VAL A 120 8.43 7.33 -8.83
N ILE A 121 8.59 6.05 -8.48
CA ILE A 121 9.72 5.59 -7.66
C ILE A 121 11.03 5.72 -8.44
N GLU A 122 12.07 6.27 -7.80
CA GLU A 122 13.36 6.48 -8.46
C GLU A 122 14.15 5.18 -8.63
N PRO A 123 15.10 5.12 -9.60
CA PRO A 123 16.06 4.03 -9.68
C PRO A 123 16.78 3.79 -8.35
N GLY A 124 16.79 2.53 -7.89
CA GLY A 124 17.34 2.13 -6.59
C GLY A 124 16.39 2.31 -5.41
N GLY A 125 15.19 2.84 -5.62
CA GLY A 125 14.12 2.84 -4.63
C GLY A 125 13.50 1.45 -4.43
N ALA A 126 12.74 1.30 -3.34
CA ALA A 126 12.08 0.04 -3.01
C ALA A 126 10.64 0.24 -2.50
N ALA A 127 9.76 -0.70 -2.85
CA ALA A 127 8.43 -0.81 -2.26
C ALA A 127 8.37 -2.04 -1.34
N VAL A 128 7.74 -1.90 -0.18
CA VAL A 128 7.49 -2.97 0.78
C VAL A 128 5.99 -3.09 1.01
N VAL A 129 5.44 -4.27 0.76
CA VAL A 129 4.03 -4.59 1.01
C VAL A 129 3.92 -5.45 2.26
N ILE A 130 3.20 -4.98 3.27
CA ILE A 130 2.93 -5.76 4.46
C ILE A 130 1.79 -6.73 4.17
N THR A 131 2.18 -7.99 4.03
CA THR A 131 1.27 -9.13 3.84
C THR A 131 0.88 -9.71 5.22
N SER A 132 0.76 -11.03 5.33
CA SER A 132 0.45 -11.75 6.56
C SER A 132 0.98 -13.17 6.49
N MET A 133 1.30 -13.75 7.66
CA MET A 133 1.53 -15.19 7.78
C MET A 133 0.35 -16.02 7.25
N ALA A 134 -0.85 -15.43 7.21
CA ALA A 134 -2.04 -16.06 6.62
C ALA A 134 -1.86 -16.47 5.15
N ALA A 135 -0.97 -15.81 4.40
CA ALA A 135 -0.62 -16.19 3.02
C ALA A 135 -0.07 -17.62 2.92
N HIS A 136 0.47 -18.17 4.01
CA HIS A 136 1.03 -19.52 4.09
C HIS A 136 0.05 -20.57 4.62
N ILE A 137 -1.17 -20.16 5.02
CA ILE A 137 -2.18 -21.08 5.55
C ILE A 137 -2.93 -21.78 4.41
N GLN A 138 -3.03 -21.15 3.24
CA GLN A 138 -3.73 -21.71 2.08
C GLN A 138 -2.86 -22.78 1.39
N PRO A 139 -3.47 -23.83 0.82
CA PRO A 139 -2.78 -24.68 -0.15
C PRO A 139 -2.19 -23.84 -1.29
N ALA A 140 -1.18 -24.39 -1.96
CA ALA A 140 -0.65 -23.75 -3.16
C ALA A 140 -1.79 -23.52 -4.17
N LEU A 141 -1.90 -22.28 -4.66
CA LEU A 141 -2.87 -21.94 -5.70
C LEU A 141 -2.52 -22.70 -6.98
N ASP A 142 -3.55 -23.02 -7.76
CA ASP A 142 -3.36 -23.58 -9.10
C ASP A 142 -2.40 -22.69 -9.94
N PRO A 143 -1.44 -23.25 -10.69
CA PRO A 143 -0.51 -22.46 -11.51
C PRO A 143 -1.19 -21.47 -12.46
N ASP A 144 -2.36 -21.82 -13.00
CA ASP A 144 -3.11 -20.93 -13.90
C ASP A 144 -3.70 -19.75 -13.15
N VAL A 145 -4.20 -19.98 -11.93
CA VAL A 145 -4.64 -18.91 -11.03
C VAL A 145 -3.47 -18.02 -10.62
N GLN A 146 -2.29 -18.60 -10.33
CA GLN A 146 -1.11 -17.81 -10.00
C GLN A 146 -0.70 -16.89 -11.16
N ARG A 147 -0.70 -17.41 -12.39
CA ARG A 147 -0.42 -16.64 -13.60
C ARG A 147 -1.43 -15.52 -13.83
N GLN A 148 -2.73 -15.81 -13.68
CA GLN A 148 -3.77 -14.78 -13.74
C GLN A 148 -3.54 -13.68 -12.71
N LEU A 149 -3.27 -14.03 -11.45
CA LEU A 149 -2.99 -13.05 -10.40
C LEU A 149 -1.76 -12.19 -10.70
N ALA A 150 -0.73 -12.75 -11.33
CA ALA A 150 0.48 -12.04 -11.73
C ALA A 150 0.23 -11.07 -12.91
N GLU A 151 -0.42 -11.55 -13.96
CA GLU A 151 -0.42 -10.90 -15.28
C GLU A 151 -1.69 -10.09 -15.57
N THR A 152 -2.80 -10.36 -14.89
CA THR A 152 -4.06 -9.64 -15.14
C THR A 152 -3.89 -8.15 -14.84
N PRO A 153 -4.37 -7.26 -15.74
CA PRO A 153 -4.40 -5.82 -15.50
C PRO A 153 -5.08 -5.51 -14.17
N THR A 154 -4.52 -4.55 -13.43
CA THR A 154 -4.95 -4.28 -12.05
C THR A 154 -6.45 -3.99 -11.94
N ASP A 155 -7.02 -3.22 -12.87
CA ASP A 155 -8.44 -2.86 -12.87
C ASP A 155 -9.38 -4.06 -13.18
N GLU A 156 -8.83 -5.17 -13.68
CA GLU A 156 -9.56 -6.40 -14.00
C GLU A 156 -9.42 -7.49 -12.93
N LEU A 157 -8.57 -7.30 -11.91
CA LEU A 157 -8.25 -8.32 -10.91
C LEU A 157 -9.47 -8.87 -10.17
N LEU A 158 -10.39 -7.99 -9.76
CA LEU A 158 -11.60 -8.40 -9.05
C LEU A 158 -12.59 -9.13 -9.97
N ASN A 159 -12.40 -9.05 -11.30
CA ASN A 159 -13.21 -9.75 -12.29
C ASN A 159 -12.71 -11.17 -12.58
N LEU A 160 -11.62 -11.61 -11.95
CA LEU A 160 -11.20 -13.02 -12.03
C LEU A 160 -12.24 -13.92 -11.35
N ASP A 161 -12.54 -15.07 -11.95
CA ASP A 161 -13.56 -15.97 -11.43
C ASP A 161 -13.21 -16.50 -10.03
N VAL A 162 -11.92 -16.71 -9.75
CA VAL A 162 -11.44 -17.06 -8.41
C VAL A 162 -11.75 -15.98 -7.37
N CYS A 163 -11.69 -14.69 -7.74
CA CYS A 163 -12.02 -13.59 -6.83
C CYS A 163 -13.52 -13.57 -6.56
N LYS A 164 -14.36 -13.67 -7.61
CA LYS A 164 -15.83 -13.68 -7.49
C LYS A 164 -16.37 -14.87 -6.70
N ALA A 165 -15.67 -16.01 -6.74
CA ALA A 165 -16.06 -17.22 -6.03
C ALA A 165 -15.84 -17.12 -4.51
N ILE A 166 -15.02 -16.18 -4.02
CA ILE A 166 -14.71 -16.03 -2.60
C ILE A 166 -15.73 -15.11 -1.93
N THR A 167 -16.63 -15.70 -1.16
CA THR A 167 -17.69 -14.97 -0.43
C THR A 167 -17.46 -14.90 1.08
N ASP A 168 -16.50 -15.64 1.63
CA ASP A 168 -16.10 -15.59 3.05
C ASP A 168 -14.83 -14.74 3.24
N SER A 169 -14.90 -13.74 4.11
CA SER A 169 -13.77 -12.86 4.43
C SER A 169 -12.58 -13.61 5.02
N ARG A 170 -12.81 -14.76 5.67
CA ARG A 170 -11.76 -15.65 6.19
C ARG A 170 -10.97 -16.36 5.10
N LEU A 171 -11.54 -16.50 3.90
CA LEU A 171 -10.86 -17.01 2.71
C LEU A 171 -10.28 -15.87 1.88
N ALA A 172 -10.99 -14.75 1.76
CA ALA A 172 -10.54 -13.56 1.02
C ALA A 172 -9.21 -13.02 1.54
N TYR A 173 -9.05 -12.94 2.86
CA TYR A 173 -7.85 -12.39 3.48
C TYR A 173 -6.58 -13.19 3.13
N PRO A 174 -6.44 -14.48 3.48
CA PRO A 174 -5.23 -15.22 3.14
C PRO A 174 -5.01 -15.33 1.63
N PHE A 175 -6.09 -15.39 0.83
CA PHE A 175 -6.01 -15.34 -0.64
C PHE A 175 -5.37 -14.03 -1.13
N ALA A 176 -5.88 -12.88 -0.69
CA ALA A 176 -5.33 -11.57 -1.06
C ALA A 176 -3.86 -11.44 -0.62
N LYS A 177 -3.53 -11.90 0.59
CA LYS A 177 -2.16 -11.89 1.10
C LYS A 177 -1.20 -12.75 0.28
N ARG A 178 -1.68 -13.90 -0.24
CA ARG A 178 -0.92 -14.75 -1.17
C ARG A 178 -0.81 -14.13 -2.56
N ALA A 179 -1.89 -13.55 -3.08
CA ALA A 179 -1.90 -12.84 -4.35
C ALA A 179 -0.89 -11.69 -4.38
N ASN A 180 -0.75 -10.95 -3.27
CA ASN A 180 0.26 -9.90 -3.14
C ASN A 180 1.70 -10.42 -3.26
N GLN A 181 2.01 -11.60 -2.69
CA GLN A 181 3.34 -12.21 -2.84
C GLN A 181 3.63 -12.56 -4.30
N ILE A 182 2.62 -13.03 -5.03
CA ILE A 182 2.74 -13.37 -6.45
C ILE A 182 2.98 -12.09 -7.27
N ARG A 183 2.17 -11.04 -7.06
CA ARG A 183 2.29 -9.79 -7.82
C ARG A 183 3.59 -9.03 -7.58
N VAL A 184 4.15 -9.08 -6.37
CA VAL A 184 5.45 -8.46 -6.08
C VAL A 184 6.61 -9.22 -6.77
N ALA A 185 6.42 -10.51 -7.08
CA ALA A 185 7.43 -11.35 -7.71
C ALA A 185 7.32 -11.41 -9.25
N ALA A 186 6.23 -10.86 -9.81
CA ALA A 186 5.96 -10.82 -11.25
C ALA A 186 6.60 -9.60 -11.91
#